data_AF-A0A2T7N7M3-F1
#
_entry.id   AF-A0A2T7N7M3-F1
#
_cell.length_a   1.000
_cell.length_b   1.000
_cell.length_c   1.000
_cell.angle_alpha   90.00
_cell.angle_beta   90.00
_cell.angle_gamma   90.00
#
_symmetry.space_group_name_H-M   'P 1'
#
loop_
_entity.id
_entity.type
_entity.pdbx_description
1 polymer ?
#
loop_
_entity_poly.entity_id
_entity_poly.type
_entity_poly.pdbx_seq_one_letter_code
_entity_poly.pdbx_strand_id
1 'polypeptide(L)'
;MKLRERNRPPTGFEIMTVKTALEERSLKGQTGWFNAFWPDTCSFLRSGIGYCVVKNNQIVAWCITIYSGERRKLGLETQGIFGGSVSALLRQRSA
;
A
#
# COMPACT_ATOMS: atom_id res chain seq x y z
N MET A 1 -5.33 13.31 -21.45
CA MET A 1 -4.57 13.65 -20.22
C MET A 1 -3.35 12.76 -20.13
N LYS A 2 -2.16 13.32 -20.41
CA LYS A 2 -0.88 12.63 -20.18
C LYS A 2 -0.63 12.61 -18.67
N LEU A 3 -0.60 11.43 -18.06
CA LEU A 3 -0.04 11.26 -16.72
C LEU A 3 1.39 11.80 -16.78
N ARG A 4 1.67 12.90 -16.07
CA ARG A 4 3.05 13.34 -15.90
C ARG A 4 3.72 12.26 -15.05
N GLU A 5 4.60 11.47 -15.67
CA GLU A 5 5.47 10.55 -14.95
C GLU A 5 6.27 11.36 -13.93
N ARG A 6 5.92 11.20 -12.66
CA ARG A 6 6.73 11.70 -11.56
C ARG A 6 7.65 10.56 -11.15
N ASN A 7 8.94 10.75 -11.33
CA ASN A 7 9.96 9.79 -10.89
C ASN A 7 10.08 9.68 -9.36
N ARG A 8 9.38 10.55 -8.61
CA ARG A 8 9.39 10.56 -7.14
C ARG A 8 7.98 10.81 -6.58
N PRO A 9 7.65 10.21 -5.43
CA PRO A 9 6.43 10.54 -4.69
C PRO A 9 6.40 12.03 -4.31
N PRO A 10 5.21 12.61 -4.07
CA PRO A 10 5.09 13.98 -3.57
C PRO A 10 5.90 14.20 -2.28
N THR A 11 6.33 15.43 -2.02
CA THR A 11 7.08 15.78 -0.81
C THR A 11 6.38 15.29 0.46
N GLY A 12 7.16 14.67 1.35
CA GLY A 12 6.67 14.10 2.61
C GLY A 12 6.04 12.71 2.49
N PHE A 13 6.03 12.12 1.29
CA PHE A 13 5.69 10.72 1.09
C PHE A 13 6.93 9.91 0.70
N GLU A 14 7.04 8.72 1.28
CA GLU A 14 8.09 7.75 0.98
C GLU A 14 7.44 6.46 0.46
N ILE A 15 8.09 5.78 -0.48
CA ILE A 15 7.67 4.44 -0.94
C ILE A 15 8.75 3.47 -0.50
N MET A 16 8.37 2.39 0.18
CA MET A 16 9.31 1.35 0.62
C MET A 16 8.64 -0.01 0.65
N THR A 17 9.44 -1.07 0.80
CA THR A 17 8.90 -2.41 1.00
C THR A 17 8.16 -2.47 2.34
N VAL A 18 7.11 -3.29 2.40
CA VAL A 18 6.41 -3.53 3.67
C VAL A 18 7.37 -4.16 4.70
N LYS A 19 8.33 -4.97 4.25
CA LYS A 19 9.38 -5.53 5.10
C LYS A 19 10.18 -4.44 5.80
N THR A 20 10.73 -3.48 5.05
CA THR A 20 11.48 -2.34 5.61
C THR A 20 10.62 -1.51 6.56
N ALA A 21 9.36 -1.24 6.19
CA ALA A 21 8.46 -0.48 7.05
C ALA A 21 8.18 -1.17 8.39
N LEU A 22 7.96 -2.49 8.39
CA LEU A 22 7.57 -3.25 9.57
C LEU A 22 8.76 -3.72 10.42
N GLU A 23 9.82 -4.26 9.81
CA GLU A 23 10.98 -4.81 10.53
C GLU A 23 12.01 -3.74 10.87
N GLU A 24 12.42 -2.92 9.89
CA GLU A 24 13.54 -1.99 10.08
C GLU A 24 13.10 -0.69 10.74
N ARG A 25 11.92 -0.16 10.36
CA ARG A 25 11.39 1.10 10.88
C ARG A 25 10.34 0.95 11.97
N SER A 26 9.88 -0.27 12.25
CA SER A 26 8.84 -0.54 13.25
C SER A 26 7.59 0.34 13.09
N LEU A 27 7.23 0.67 11.84
CA LEU A 27 6.10 1.54 11.54
C LEU A 27 4.79 0.81 11.81
N LYS A 28 3.81 1.55 12.31
CA LYS A 28 2.44 1.06 12.48
C LYS A 28 1.58 1.51 11.31
N GLY A 29 0.62 0.68 10.94
CA GLY A 29 -0.47 1.05 10.05
C GLY A 29 -1.78 0.41 10.49
N GLN A 30 -2.87 0.71 9.80
CA GLN A 30 -4.16 0.08 10.11
C GLN A 30 -4.09 -1.41 9.78
N THR A 31 -4.16 -2.24 10.82
CA THR A 31 -3.94 -3.69 10.74
C THR A 31 -5.17 -4.47 10.31
N GLY A 32 -6.38 -3.88 10.39
CA GLY A 32 -7.64 -4.58 10.08
C GLY A 32 -7.67 -5.17 8.68
N TRP A 33 -7.30 -4.38 7.66
CA TRP A 33 -7.27 -4.86 6.28
C TRP A 33 -6.13 -5.84 6.02
N PHE A 34 -4.94 -5.58 6.57
CA PHE A 34 -3.79 -6.48 6.45
C PHE A 34 -4.11 -7.87 7.03
N ASN A 35 -4.70 -7.89 8.22
CA ASN A 35 -5.08 -9.11 8.94
C ASN A 35 -6.25 -9.86 8.27
N ALA A 36 -6.99 -9.23 7.36
CA ALA A 36 -8.03 -9.91 6.58
C ALA A 36 -7.46 -10.89 5.55
N PHE A 37 -6.18 -10.75 5.18
CA PHE A 37 -5.51 -11.59 4.18
C PHE A 37 -4.34 -12.39 4.73
N TRP A 38 -3.71 -11.91 5.81
CA TRP A 38 -2.59 -12.59 6.46
C TRP A 38 -2.91 -12.87 7.92
N PRO A 39 -2.65 -14.09 8.42
CA PRO A 39 -2.89 -14.41 9.83
C PRO A 39 -2.11 -13.51 10.79
N ASP A 40 -0.89 -13.15 10.40
CA ASP A 40 0.03 -12.34 11.17
C ASP A 40 1.13 -11.76 10.27
N THR A 41 1.84 -10.76 10.80
CA THR A 41 2.95 -10.09 10.12
C THR A 41 4.08 -11.05 9.74
N CYS A 42 4.42 -12.01 10.60
CA CYS A 42 5.50 -12.96 10.32
C CYS A 42 5.17 -13.85 9.11
N SER A 43 3.91 -14.28 8.98
CA SER A 43 3.42 -15.06 7.86
C SER A 43 3.50 -14.30 6.55
N PHE A 44 3.16 -13.01 6.55
CA PHE A 44 3.39 -12.13 5.39
C PHE A 44 4.88 -11.99 5.07
N LEU A 45 5.73 -11.73 6.06
CA LEU A 45 7.17 -11.50 5.82
C LEU A 45 7.89 -12.73 5.26
N ARG A 46 7.39 -13.94 5.53
CA ARG A 46 7.94 -15.18 4.97
C ARG A 46 7.58 -15.43 3.50
N SER A 47 6.37 -15.06 3.08
CA SER A 47 5.81 -15.54 1.80
C SER A 47 5.15 -14.48 0.94
N GLY A 48 4.86 -13.33 1.53
CA GLY A 48 4.27 -12.17 0.89
C GLY A 48 5.31 -11.20 0.36
N ILE A 49 4.86 -10.35 -0.55
CA ILE A 49 5.64 -9.22 -1.07
C ILE A 49 4.70 -8.02 -1.05
N GLY A 50 5.23 -6.85 -0.77
CA GLY A 50 4.43 -5.64 -0.83
C GLY A 50 5.26 -4.38 -0.69
N TYR A 51 4.64 -3.30 -1.14
CA TYR A 51 5.12 -1.94 -0.97
C TYR A 51 4.09 -1.15 -0.18
N CYS A 52 4.57 -0.13 0.50
CA CYS A 52 3.71 0.80 1.21
C CYS A 52 4.14 2.23 0.92
N VAL A 53 3.18 3.13 1.06
CA VAL A 53 3.42 4.57 1.11
C VAL A 53 3.44 4.97 2.58
N VAL A 54 4.47 5.71 2.96
CA VAL A 54 4.67 6.23 4.32
C VAL A 54 4.60 7.74 4.29
N LYS A 55 3.90 8.33 5.27
CA LYS A 55 3.91 9.76 5.54
C LYS A 55 3.94 9.97 7.05
N ASN A 56 4.82 10.86 7.52
CA ASN A 56 4.98 11.17 8.94
C ASN A 56 5.14 9.89 9.82
N ASN A 57 5.99 8.95 9.40
CA ASN A 57 6.19 7.65 10.07
C ASN A 57 4.91 6.80 10.24
N GLN A 58 3.91 6.99 9.38
CA GLN A 58 2.72 6.15 9.33
C GLN A 58 2.54 5.56 7.94
N ILE A 59 2.15 4.28 7.89
CA ILE A 59 1.79 3.64 6.64
C ILE A 59 0.40 4.12 6.23
N VAL A 60 0.32 4.86 5.12
CA VAL A 60 -0.92 5.51 4.64
C VAL A 60 -1.54 4.79 3.44
N ALA A 61 -0.77 3.96 2.75
CA ALA A 61 -1.27 3.06 1.71
C ALA A 61 -0.44 1.79 1.63
N TRP A 62 -1.08 0.73 1.16
CA TRP A 62 -0.55 -0.62 1.04
C TRP A 62 -0.79 -1.13 -0.37
N CYS A 63 0.19 -1.83 -0.93
CA CYS A 63 0.02 -2.73 -2.05
C CYS A 63 0.72 -4.03 -1.68
N ILE A 64 -0.05 -5.06 -1.35
CA ILE A 64 0.49 -6.34 -0.85
C ILE A 64 -0.06 -7.50 -1.65
N THR A 65 0.69 -8.59 -1.70
CA THR A 65 0.13 -9.89 -2.06
C THR A 65 -0.93 -10.28 -1.03
N ILE A 66 -2.17 -10.50 -1.43
CA ILE A 66 -3.26 -11.01 -0.57
C ILE A 66 -3.47 -12.52 -0.72
N TYR A 67 -2.78 -13.14 -1.68
CA TYR A 67 -2.66 -14.57 -1.87
C TYR A 67 -1.29 -14.85 -2.50
N SER A 68 -0.57 -15.83 -1.96
CA SER A 68 0.76 -16.23 -2.45
C SER A 68 0.79 -17.74 -2.70
N GLY A 69 1.02 -18.12 -3.95
CA GLY A 69 1.16 -19.48 -4.46
C GLY A 69 1.78 -19.42 -5.86
N GLU A 70 1.49 -20.37 -6.75
CA GLU A 70 1.94 -20.29 -8.17
C GLU A 70 1.46 -19.02 -8.89
N ARG A 71 0.30 -18.51 -8.47
CA ARG A 71 -0.22 -17.20 -8.87
C ARG A 71 -0.31 -16.31 -7.63
N ARG A 72 -0.04 -15.02 -7.82
CA ARG A 72 -0.15 -14.01 -6.76
C ARG A 72 -1.32 -13.08 -7.07
N LYS A 73 -2.12 -12.76 -6.04
CA LYS A 73 -3.13 -11.70 -6.13
C LYS A 73 -2.66 -10.51 -5.33
N LEU A 74 -2.84 -9.31 -5.88
CA LEU A 74 -2.50 -8.06 -5.21
C LEU A 74 -3.76 -7.43 -4.65
N GLY A 75 -3.67 -6.94 -3.41
CA GLY A 75 -4.64 -6.05 -2.79
C GLY A 75 -4.02 -4.68 -2.63
N LEU A 76 -4.84 -3.64 -2.78
CA LEU A 76 -4.43 -2.26 -2.57
C LEU A 76 -5.41 -1.58 -1.61
N GLU A 77 -4.87 -0.92 -0.60
CA GLU A 77 -5.64 -0.13 0.36
C GLU A 77 -4.96 1.22 0.57
N THR A 78 -5.74 2.28 0.62
CA THR A 78 -5.28 3.62 1.04
C THR A 78 -6.15 4.04 2.22
N GLN A 79 -5.54 4.50 3.32
CA GLN A 79 -6.29 4.95 4.49
C GLN A 79 -7.27 6.06 4.11
N GLY A 80 -8.49 6.04 4.66
CA GLY A 80 -9.61 6.87 4.22
C GLY A 80 -9.32 8.39 4.14
N ILE A 81 -8.51 8.95 5.03
CA ILE A 81 -8.10 10.37 4.98
C ILE A 81 -7.14 10.71 3.83
N PHE A 82 -6.50 9.70 3.25
CA PHE A 82 -5.68 9.76 2.03
C PHE A 82 -6.40 9.16 0.81
N GLY A 83 -7.59 8.60 1.03
CA GLY A 83 -8.45 7.97 0.04
C GLY A 83 -9.09 9.00 -0.86
N GLY A 84 -8.34 9.54 -1.81
CA GLY A 84 -8.94 10.06 -3.03
C GLY A 84 -9.38 8.85 -3.85
N SER A 85 -10.69 8.58 -3.90
CA SER A 85 -11.20 7.43 -4.62
C SER A 85 -10.62 7.37 -6.04
N VAL A 86 -10.02 6.25 -6.42
CA VAL A 86 -9.66 5.99 -7.83
C VAL A 86 -10.92 6.08 -8.71
N SER A 87 -12.12 5.84 -8.15
CA SER A 87 -13.39 6.08 -8.85
C SER A 87 -13.74 7.56 -9.03
N ALA A 88 -13.22 8.48 -8.19
CA ALA A 88 -13.37 9.92 -8.40
C ALA A 88 -12.50 10.43 -9.57
N LEU A 89 -11.34 9.80 -9.81
CA LEU A 89 -10.51 10.12 -10.98
C LEU A 89 -11.08 9.57 -12.30
N LEU A 90 -11.88 8.49 -12.24
CA LEU A 90 -12.56 7.91 -13.40
C LEU A 90 -13.86 8.65 -13.76
N ARG A 91 -14.55 9.27 -12.78
CA ARG A 91 -15.78 10.04 -13.03
C ARG A 91 -15.54 11.41 -13.68
N GLN A 92 -14.32 11.97 -13.63
CA GLN A 92 -13.97 13.20 -14.36
C GLN A 92 -13.53 12.97 -15.82
N ARG A 93 -13.70 11.75 -16.37
CA ARG A 93 -13.40 11.43 -17.77
C ARG A 93 -14.61 10.94 -18.56
N SER A 94 -15.82 11.18 -18.06
CA SER A 94 -17.09 10.84 -18.72
C SER A 94 -18.02 12.04 -18.79
N ALA A 95 -17.47 13.21 -19.15
CA ALA A 95 -18.20 14.39 -19.58
C ALA A 95 -17.63 14.85 -20.92
#